data_AF-A0A259RIK8-F1
#
_entry.id   AF-A0A259RIK8-F1
#
_cell.length_a   1.000
_cell.length_b   1.000
_cell.length_c   1.000
_cell.angle_alpha   90.00
_cell.angle_beta   90.00
_cell.angle_gamma   90.00
#
_symmetry.space_group_name_H-M   'P 1'
#
loop_
_entity.id
_entity.type
_entity.pdbx_description
1 polymer ?
#
loop_
_entity_poly.entity_id
_entity_poly.type
_entity_poly.pdbx_seq_one_letter_code
_entity_poly.pdbx_strand_id
1 'polypeptide(L)'
;MSQVTAPAVSPAHIDTQVMLEHLAAAVSGLTDAHQRLAELLAAPDRADRADSGASLDELIIAIREGHARLEEAEQQRQSWLAAQPIRSSSTESNARQDMHHALIAIDQAEFTSHLASWQALQPLITELDERTREHQMVISRLGLFIQERVNLLTNAADGSDTAVYAASGKTSAPADRRRSLGDA
;
A
#
# COMPACT_ATOMS: atom_id res chain seq x y z
N MET A 1 44.58 -39.24 -9.38
CA MET A 1 43.69 -38.33 -8.64
C MET A 1 42.65 -37.83 -9.62
N SER A 2 41.45 -38.41 -9.61
CA SER A 2 40.37 -38.03 -10.53
C SER A 2 39.57 -36.90 -9.91
N GLN A 3 39.61 -35.71 -10.53
CA GLN A 3 38.71 -34.62 -10.21
C GLN A 3 37.32 -34.98 -10.73
N VAL A 4 36.38 -35.16 -9.80
CA VAL A 4 34.94 -35.21 -10.11
C VAL A 4 34.49 -33.76 -10.22
N THR A 5 34.31 -33.28 -11.45
CA THR A 5 33.68 -31.99 -11.71
C THR A 5 32.18 -32.16 -11.44
N ALA A 6 31.67 -31.51 -10.40
CA ALA A 6 30.23 -31.42 -10.16
C ALA A 6 29.56 -30.75 -11.37
N PRO A 7 28.39 -31.23 -11.83
CA PRO A 7 27.67 -30.57 -12.90
C PRO A 7 27.28 -29.16 -12.44
N ALA A 8 27.70 -28.16 -13.19
CA ALA A 8 27.24 -26.79 -13.03
C ALA A 8 25.71 -26.81 -13.17
N VAL A 9 25.00 -26.53 -12.08
CA VAL A 9 23.58 -26.22 -12.12
C VAL A 9 23.47 -24.93 -12.93
N SER A 10 23.11 -25.07 -14.21
CA SER A 10 22.78 -23.91 -15.02
C SER A 10 21.62 -23.20 -14.33
N PRO A 11 21.66 -21.88 -14.11
CA PRO A 11 20.49 -21.16 -13.63
C PRO A 11 19.35 -21.48 -14.59
N ALA A 12 18.19 -21.86 -14.03
CA ALA A 12 17.02 -22.18 -14.83
C ALA A 12 16.77 -21.00 -15.79
N HIS A 13 16.90 -21.24 -17.09
CA HIS A 13 16.55 -20.23 -18.08
C HIS A 13 15.04 -20.05 -17.98
N ILE A 14 14.61 -18.99 -17.31
CA ILE A 14 13.21 -18.64 -17.25
C ILE A 14 12.83 -18.10 -18.62
N ASP A 15 11.75 -18.65 -19.18
CA ASP A 15 11.19 -18.19 -20.44
C ASP A 15 10.60 -16.78 -20.27
N THR A 16 10.86 -15.88 -21.22
CA THR A 16 10.47 -14.47 -21.14
C THR A 16 8.95 -14.30 -21.04
N GLN A 17 8.18 -15.14 -21.74
CA GLN A 17 6.72 -15.13 -21.68
C GLN A 17 6.23 -15.55 -20.30
N VAL A 18 6.77 -16.64 -19.75
CA VAL A 18 6.39 -17.16 -18.42
C VAL A 18 6.69 -16.13 -17.33
N MET A 19 7.85 -15.48 -17.36
CA MET A 19 8.20 -14.42 -16.41
C MET A 19 7.23 -13.23 -16.48
N LEU A 20 6.85 -12.79 -17.68
CA LEU A 20 5.89 -11.70 -17.85
C LEU A 20 4.47 -12.09 -17.40
N GLU A 21 4.05 -13.33 -17.62
CA GLU A 21 2.77 -13.84 -17.14
C GLU A 21 2.71 -13.88 -15.61
N HIS A 22 3.77 -14.32 -14.94
CA HIS A 22 3.86 -14.29 -13.48
C HIS A 22 3.82 -12.87 -12.92
N LEU A 23 4.55 -11.92 -13.54
CA LEU A 23 4.47 -10.51 -13.17
C LEU A 23 3.06 -9.94 -13.37
N ALA A 24 2.42 -10.26 -14.50
CA ALA A 24 1.08 -9.80 -14.80
C ALA A 24 0.05 -10.31 -13.78
N ALA A 25 0.10 -11.61 -13.47
CA ALA A 25 -0.78 -12.22 -12.49
C ALA A 25 -0.58 -11.65 -11.08
N ALA A 26 0.68 -11.44 -10.67
CA ALA A 26 1.00 -10.89 -9.36
C ALA A 26 0.55 -9.42 -9.22
N VAL A 27 0.85 -8.58 -10.21
CA VAL A 27 0.44 -7.16 -10.20
C VAL A 27 -1.08 -7.05 -10.24
N SER A 28 -1.75 -7.72 -11.18
CA SER A 28 -3.22 -7.65 -11.31
C SER A 28 -3.92 -8.13 -10.02
N GLY A 29 -3.50 -9.26 -9.47
CA GLY A 29 -4.12 -9.81 -8.27
C GLY A 29 -3.92 -8.92 -7.03
N LEU A 30 -2.76 -8.27 -6.92
CA LEU A 30 -2.49 -7.34 -5.84
C LEU A 30 -3.26 -6.02 -6.01
N THR A 31 -3.35 -5.48 -7.24
CA THR A 31 -4.16 -4.30 -7.55
C THR A 31 -5.64 -4.55 -7.21
N ASP A 32 -6.19 -5.70 -7.60
CA ASP A 32 -7.59 -6.07 -7.28
C ASP A 32 -7.84 -6.10 -5.77
N ALA A 33 -6.91 -6.65 -4.98
CA ALA A 33 -7.02 -6.71 -3.53
C ALA A 33 -7.00 -5.29 -2.90
N HIS A 34 -6.14 -4.41 -3.40
CA HIS A 34 -6.10 -3.02 -2.97
C HIS A 34 -7.33 -2.21 -3.39
N GLN A 35 -7.89 -2.48 -4.57
CA GLN A 35 -9.13 -1.85 -5.01
C GLN A 35 -10.31 -2.22 -4.11
N ARG A 36 -10.43 -3.50 -3.74
CA ARG A 36 -11.45 -3.95 -2.77
C ARG A 36 -11.26 -3.33 -1.38
N LEU A 37 -10.03 -3.15 -0.94
CA LEU A 37 -9.74 -2.43 0.32
C LEU A 37 -10.17 -0.97 0.24
N ALA A 38 -9.91 -0.29 -0.88
CA ALA A 38 -10.35 1.08 -1.09
C ALA A 38 -11.88 1.20 -1.06
N GLU A 39 -12.59 0.24 -1.67
CA GLU A 39 -14.06 0.18 -1.64
C GLU A 39 -14.60 -0.03 -0.22
N LEU A 40 -13.99 -0.91 0.56
CA LEU A 40 -14.33 -1.15 1.96
C LEU A 40 -14.14 0.13 2.81
N LEU A 41 -13.02 0.83 2.60
CA LEU A 41 -12.69 2.07 3.33
C LEU A 41 -13.59 3.25 2.93
N ALA A 42 -14.07 3.30 1.68
CA ALA A 42 -14.97 4.34 1.20
C ALA A 42 -16.41 4.20 1.71
N ALA A 43 -16.84 2.97 2.06
CA ALA A 43 -18.19 2.69 2.53
C ALA A 43 -18.18 1.74 3.75
N PRO A 44 -17.62 2.16 4.90
CA PRO A 44 -17.50 1.31 6.09
C PRO A 44 -18.86 0.83 6.61
N ASP A 45 -19.92 1.63 6.48
CA ASP A 45 -21.29 1.27 6.88
C ASP A 45 -21.92 0.14 6.02
N ARG A 46 -21.28 -0.22 4.90
CA ARG A 46 -21.67 -1.37 4.07
C ARG A 46 -20.87 -2.62 4.41
N ALA A 47 -19.71 -2.51 5.07
CA ALA A 47 -18.85 -3.63 5.43
C ALA A 47 -19.58 -4.69 6.29
N ASP A 48 -20.51 -4.25 7.15
CA ASP A 48 -21.32 -5.14 8.00
C ASP A 48 -22.52 -5.79 7.28
N ARG A 49 -22.79 -5.43 6.02
CA ARG A 49 -23.81 -6.10 5.21
C ARG A 49 -23.14 -7.28 4.51
N ALA A 50 -23.68 -8.47 4.72
CA ALA A 50 -23.21 -9.75 4.17
C ALA A 50 -23.01 -9.82 2.63
N ASP A 51 -23.37 -8.76 1.90
CA ASP A 51 -23.19 -8.61 0.45
C ASP A 51 -21.87 -7.91 0.06
N SER A 52 -21.09 -7.40 1.01
CA SER A 52 -19.80 -6.76 0.77
C SER A 52 -18.69 -7.81 0.68
N GLY A 53 -18.73 -8.64 -0.37
CA GLY A 53 -17.81 -9.69 -0.87
C GLY A 53 -16.51 -10.16 -0.17
N ALA A 54 -15.87 -9.42 0.74
CA ALA A 54 -14.74 -9.85 1.56
C ALA A 54 -14.62 -8.97 2.83
N SER A 55 -14.34 -9.61 3.98
CA SER A 55 -14.04 -8.90 5.24
C SER A 55 -12.67 -8.20 5.19
N LEU A 56 -12.44 -7.24 6.09
CA LEU A 56 -11.14 -6.56 6.20
C LEU A 56 -9.98 -7.55 6.38
N ASP A 57 -10.15 -8.57 7.22
CA ASP A 57 -9.12 -9.57 7.49
C ASP A 57 -8.82 -10.42 6.25
N GLU A 58 -9.84 -10.80 5.48
CA GLU A 58 -9.66 -11.51 4.20
C GLU A 58 -8.90 -10.66 3.19
N LEU A 59 -9.16 -9.35 3.13
CA LEU A 59 -8.42 -8.43 2.27
C LEU A 59 -6.97 -8.26 2.72
N ILE A 60 -6.71 -8.20 4.03
CA ILE A 60 -5.34 -8.15 4.56
C ILE A 60 -4.58 -9.42 4.20
N ILE A 61 -5.20 -10.59 4.32
CA ILE A 61 -4.60 -11.87 3.92
C ILE A 61 -4.31 -11.87 2.41
N ALA A 62 -5.29 -11.47 1.59
CA ALA A 62 -5.13 -11.41 0.14
C ALA A 62 -4.00 -10.46 -0.29
N ILE A 63 -3.86 -9.29 0.35
CA ILE A 63 -2.77 -8.35 0.10
C ILE A 63 -1.42 -8.96 0.49
N ARG A 64 -1.31 -9.63 1.64
CA ARG A 64 -0.06 -10.29 2.07
C ARG A 64 0.36 -11.40 1.11
N GLU A 65 -0.57 -12.24 0.68
CA GLU A 65 -0.31 -13.28 -0.32
C GLU A 65 0.01 -12.70 -1.69
N GLY A 66 -0.62 -11.59 -2.06
CA GLY A 66 -0.31 -10.84 -3.28
C GLY A 66 1.11 -10.28 -3.26
N HIS A 67 1.56 -9.71 -2.15
CA HIS A 67 2.94 -9.25 -1.98
C HIS A 67 3.96 -10.39 -2.09
N ALA A 68 3.69 -11.54 -1.48
CA ALA A 68 4.59 -12.70 -1.60
C ALA A 68 4.74 -13.17 -3.05
N ARG A 69 3.63 -13.22 -3.81
CA ARG A 69 3.64 -13.55 -5.24
C ARG A 69 4.37 -12.50 -6.08
N LEU A 70 4.19 -11.21 -5.76
CA LEU A 70 4.89 -10.13 -6.44
C LEU A 70 6.40 -10.18 -6.17
N GLU A 71 6.81 -10.49 -4.94
CA GLU A 71 8.22 -10.66 -4.58
C GLU A 71 8.85 -11.82 -5.35
N GLU A 72 8.18 -12.97 -5.44
CA GLU A 72 8.64 -14.11 -6.25
C GLU A 72 8.78 -13.73 -7.73
N ALA A 73 7.77 -13.08 -8.31
CA ALA A 73 7.80 -12.64 -9.70
C ALA A 73 8.92 -11.60 -9.96
N GLU A 74 9.19 -10.71 -9.00
CA GLU A 74 10.28 -9.75 -9.07
C GLU A 74 11.65 -10.44 -8.98
N GLN A 75 11.81 -11.46 -8.12
CA GLN A 75 13.03 -12.27 -8.06
C GLN A 75 13.28 -13.00 -9.39
N GLN A 76 12.22 -13.52 -10.02
CA GLN A 76 12.31 -14.11 -11.37
C GLN A 76 12.75 -13.08 -12.40
N ARG A 77 12.17 -11.87 -12.38
CA ARG A 77 12.56 -10.76 -13.27
C ARG A 77 14.02 -10.36 -13.09
N GLN A 78 14.50 -10.25 -11.85
CA GLN A 78 15.90 -9.93 -11.55
C GLN A 78 16.85 -11.01 -12.04
N SER A 79 16.50 -12.28 -11.82
CA SER A 79 17.27 -13.43 -12.29
C SER A 79 17.34 -13.47 -13.82
N TRP A 80 16.20 -13.20 -14.48
CA TRP A 80 16.11 -13.10 -15.94
C TRP A 80 16.98 -11.94 -16.46
N LEU A 81 16.91 -10.75 -15.85
CA LEU A 81 17.75 -9.60 -16.23
C LEU A 81 19.24 -9.89 -16.09
N ALA A 82 19.65 -10.56 -15.01
CA ALA A 82 21.04 -10.92 -14.79
C ALA A 82 21.58 -11.91 -15.84
N ALA A 83 20.70 -12.71 -16.45
CA ALA A 83 21.03 -13.63 -17.52
C ALA A 83 21.10 -12.95 -18.91
N GLN A 84 20.58 -11.73 -19.06
CA GLN A 84 20.59 -11.04 -20.34
C GLN A 84 22.00 -10.57 -20.73
N PRO A 85 22.38 -10.66 -22.03
CA PRO A 85 23.68 -10.22 -22.52
C PRO A 85 23.86 -8.69 -22.47
N ILE A 86 22.79 -7.93 -22.21
CA ILE A 86 22.82 -6.48 -22.07
C ILE A 86 23.35 -6.12 -20.67
N ARG A 87 24.67 -6.09 -20.54
CA ARG A 87 25.33 -5.46 -19.40
C ARG A 87 25.40 -3.96 -19.63
N SER A 88 24.43 -3.21 -19.10
CA SER A 88 24.58 -1.75 -18.97
C SER A 88 25.79 -1.45 -18.09
N SER A 89 26.72 -0.69 -18.65
CA SER A 89 27.99 -0.31 -18.05
C SER A 89 27.79 0.56 -16.79
N SER A 90 28.40 0.13 -15.69
CA SER A 90 29.03 0.96 -14.66
C SER A 90 28.56 2.42 -14.47
N THR A 91 27.29 2.68 -14.18
CA THR A 91 26.82 3.81 -13.34
C THR A 91 25.31 3.66 -13.16
N GLU A 92 24.85 3.43 -11.94
CA GLU A 92 23.43 3.40 -11.51
C GLU A 92 22.45 2.73 -12.50
N SER A 93 22.28 1.41 -12.35
CA SER A 93 21.28 0.63 -13.08
C SER A 93 19.88 1.21 -12.89
N ASN A 94 19.34 1.80 -13.95
CA ASN A 94 17.92 2.06 -14.08
C ASN A 94 17.26 0.74 -14.52
N ALA A 95 16.89 -0.11 -13.57
CA ALA A 95 16.29 -1.43 -13.82
C ALA A 95 15.13 -1.42 -14.84
N ARG A 96 14.39 -0.30 -14.94
CA ARG A 96 13.33 -0.08 -15.94
C ARG A 96 13.87 0.09 -17.37
N GLN A 97 14.97 0.82 -17.53
CA GLN A 97 15.65 1.00 -18.82
C GLN A 97 16.31 -0.31 -19.25
N ASP A 98 16.92 -1.03 -18.32
CA ASP A 98 17.52 -2.35 -18.58
C ASP A 98 16.48 -3.36 -19.08
N MET A 99 15.31 -3.42 -18.43
CA MET A 99 14.18 -4.24 -18.87
C MET A 99 13.68 -3.86 -20.26
N HIS A 100 13.50 -2.56 -20.52
CA HIS A 100 13.00 -2.08 -21.81
C HIS A 100 13.95 -2.44 -22.96
N HIS A 101 15.25 -2.24 -22.77
CA HIS A 101 16.27 -2.54 -23.77
C HIS A 101 16.37 -4.05 -24.04
N ALA A 102 16.30 -4.88 -22.99
CA ALA A 102 16.32 -6.33 -23.12
C ALA A 102 15.12 -6.86 -23.92
N LEU A 103 13.92 -6.37 -23.62
CA LEU A 103 12.71 -6.80 -24.33
C LEU A 103 12.69 -6.35 -25.80
N ILE A 104 13.22 -5.16 -26.12
CA ILE A 104 13.37 -4.72 -27.53
C ILE A 104 14.27 -5.68 -28.30
N ALA A 105 15.41 -6.07 -27.72
CA ALA A 105 16.36 -6.96 -28.39
C ALA A 105 15.75 -8.34 -28.65
N ILE A 106 14.97 -8.87 -27.69
CA ILE A 106 14.29 -10.16 -27.81
C ILE A 106 13.16 -10.08 -28.84
N ASP A 107 12.30 -9.06 -28.77
CA ASP A 107 11.19 -8.88 -29.73
C ASP A 107 11.69 -8.78 -31.18
N GLN A 108 12.83 -8.13 -31.40
CA GLN A 108 13.47 -8.06 -32.72
C GLN A 108 14.06 -9.40 -33.19
N ALA A 109 14.63 -10.19 -32.28
CA ALA A 109 15.27 -11.46 -32.59
C ALA A 109 14.26 -12.59 -32.80
N GLU A 110 13.20 -12.60 -31.99
CA GLU A 110 12.23 -13.71 -31.91
C GLU A 110 10.88 -13.36 -32.56
N PHE A 111 10.72 -12.14 -33.08
CA PHE A 111 9.46 -11.63 -33.65
C PHE A 111 8.26 -11.73 -32.68
N THR A 112 8.52 -11.44 -31.40
CA THR A 112 7.54 -11.45 -30.30
C THR A 112 7.00 -10.06 -29.99
N SER A 113 6.13 -9.96 -28.98
CA SER A 113 5.55 -8.70 -28.50
C SER A 113 5.65 -8.54 -26.97
N HIS A 114 6.72 -9.04 -26.38
CA HIS A 114 6.94 -9.02 -24.93
C HIS A 114 7.06 -7.62 -24.37
N LEU A 115 7.63 -6.67 -25.13
CA LEU A 115 7.67 -5.27 -24.72
C LEU A 115 6.26 -4.69 -24.54
N ALA A 116 5.32 -5.02 -25.43
CA ALA A 116 3.95 -4.55 -25.33
C ALA A 116 3.28 -5.09 -24.04
N SER A 117 3.50 -6.36 -23.72
CA SER A 117 3.03 -6.97 -22.47
C SER A 117 3.61 -6.28 -21.24
N TRP A 118 4.90 -5.96 -21.23
CA TRP A 118 5.53 -5.21 -20.14
C TRP A 118 4.99 -3.77 -20.00
N GLN A 119 4.73 -3.10 -21.13
CA GLN A 119 4.14 -1.77 -21.14
C GLN A 119 2.71 -1.76 -20.61
N ALA A 120 1.92 -2.80 -20.91
CA ALA A 120 0.56 -2.96 -20.41
C ALA A 120 0.48 -3.08 -18.87
N LEU A 121 1.56 -3.51 -18.20
CA LEU A 121 1.62 -3.57 -16.74
C LEU A 121 1.88 -2.22 -16.07
N GLN A 122 2.45 -1.24 -16.78
CA GLN A 122 2.86 0.02 -16.17
C GLN A 122 1.70 0.81 -15.52
N PRO A 123 0.51 0.92 -16.15
CA PRO A 123 -0.64 1.58 -15.51
C PRO A 123 -1.06 0.89 -14.21
N LEU A 124 -1.08 -0.44 -14.18
CA LEU A 124 -1.47 -1.21 -12.99
C LEU A 124 -0.46 -1.05 -11.85
N ILE A 125 0.83 -0.98 -12.15
CA ILE A 125 1.88 -0.71 -11.17
C ILE A 125 1.71 0.70 -10.58
N THR A 126 1.40 1.70 -11.41
CA THR A 126 1.14 3.07 -10.95
C THR A 126 -0.10 3.13 -10.05
N GLU A 127 -1.18 2.48 -10.45
CA GLU A 127 -2.40 2.39 -9.65
C GLU A 127 -2.15 1.73 -8.30
N LEU A 128 -1.43 0.60 -8.29
CA LEU A 128 -1.07 -0.10 -7.07
C LEU A 128 -0.26 0.77 -6.10
N ASP A 129 0.72 1.52 -6.61
CA ASP A 129 1.52 2.45 -5.81
C ASP A 129 0.66 3.59 -5.23
N GLU A 130 -0.22 4.18 -6.03
CA GLU A 130 -1.15 5.21 -5.57
C GLU A 130 -2.07 4.69 -4.46
N ARG A 131 -2.71 3.53 -4.67
CA ARG A 131 -3.58 2.89 -3.67
C ARG A 131 -2.83 2.56 -2.39
N THR A 132 -1.62 2.04 -2.49
CA THR A 132 -0.80 1.72 -1.31
C THR A 132 -0.48 2.99 -0.52
N ARG A 133 -0.14 4.09 -1.20
CA ARG A 133 0.08 5.40 -0.57
C ARG A 133 -1.18 5.94 0.10
N GLU A 134 -2.34 5.84 -0.56
CA GLU A 134 -3.64 6.23 0.01
C GLU A 134 -3.95 5.46 1.30
N HIS A 135 -3.80 4.13 1.28
CA HIS A 135 -4.03 3.29 2.46
C HIS A 135 -3.09 3.64 3.61
N GLN A 136 -1.80 3.88 3.32
CA GLN A 136 -0.83 4.26 4.34
C GLN A 136 -1.21 5.60 5.01
N MET A 137 -1.73 6.57 4.25
CA MET A 137 -2.23 7.83 4.81
C MET A 137 -3.42 7.61 5.74
N VAL A 138 -4.39 6.77 5.35
CA VAL A 138 -5.57 6.45 6.17
C VAL A 138 -5.16 5.77 7.47
N ILE A 139 -4.30 4.73 7.40
CA ILE A 139 -3.81 4.00 8.57
C ILE A 139 -3.05 4.93 9.51
N SER A 140 -2.17 5.78 8.96
CA SER A 140 -1.40 6.74 9.76
C SER A 140 -2.31 7.73 10.48
N ARG A 141 -3.37 8.22 9.81
CA ARG A 141 -4.37 9.12 10.41
C ARG A 141 -5.18 8.44 11.52
N LEU A 142 -5.58 7.19 11.32
CA LEU A 142 -6.27 6.41 12.36
C LEU A 142 -5.37 6.20 13.59
N GLY A 143 -4.09 5.90 13.38
CA GLY A 143 -3.10 5.78 14.46
C GLY A 143 -2.99 7.06 15.30
N LEU A 144 -2.98 8.24 14.66
CA LEU A 144 -2.96 9.52 15.36
C LEU A 144 -4.22 9.72 16.22
N PHE A 145 -5.41 9.47 15.67
CA PHE A 145 -6.66 9.60 16.43
C PHE A 145 -6.73 8.65 17.62
N ILE A 146 -6.25 7.42 17.47
CA ILE A 146 -6.16 6.46 18.59
C ILE A 146 -5.18 6.98 19.63
N GLN A 147 -4.00 7.45 19.25
CA GLN A 147 -3.01 7.98 20.17
C GLN A 147 -3.53 9.22 20.93
N GLU A 148 -4.24 10.13 20.25
CA GLU A 148 -4.89 11.28 20.89
C GLU A 148 -5.91 10.83 21.95
N ARG A 149 -6.73 9.82 21.64
CA ARG A 149 -7.70 9.26 22.58
C ARG A 149 -7.01 8.57 23.77
N VAL A 150 -5.97 7.79 23.51
CA VAL A 150 -5.15 7.19 24.57
C VAL A 150 -4.55 8.27 25.45
N ASN A 151 -3.94 9.31 24.87
CA ASN A 151 -3.36 10.43 25.62
C ASN A 151 -4.40 11.15 26.48
N LEU A 152 -5.63 11.35 26.00
CA LEU A 152 -6.70 11.92 26.81
C LEU A 152 -7.06 11.03 28.01
N LEU A 153 -7.04 9.71 27.83
CA LEU A 153 -7.35 8.74 28.89
C LEU A 153 -6.18 8.54 29.87
N THR A 154 -4.93 8.64 29.42
CA THR A 154 -3.73 8.42 30.24
C THR A 154 -3.20 9.69 30.89
N ASN A 155 -3.38 10.84 30.23
CA ASN A 155 -2.96 12.14 30.74
C ASN A 155 -4.15 12.94 31.29
N ALA A 156 -5.22 12.24 31.69
CA ALA A 156 -6.33 12.83 32.42
C ALA A 156 -5.75 13.65 33.59
N ALA A 157 -5.88 14.97 33.45
CA ALA A 157 -5.16 16.02 34.16
C ALA A 157 -4.70 15.63 35.58
N ASP A 158 -3.39 15.75 35.84
CA ASP A 158 -2.95 16.29 37.13
C ASP A 158 -3.79 17.56 37.36
N GLY A 159 -4.68 17.49 38.35
CA GLY A 159 -5.84 18.36 38.42
C GLY A 159 -5.49 19.85 38.45
N SER A 160 -5.86 20.60 37.40
CA SER A 160 -6.09 22.05 37.53
C SER A 160 -6.95 22.66 36.42
N ASP A 161 -6.98 22.13 35.20
CA ASP A 161 -7.45 22.91 34.04
C ASP A 161 -8.85 22.59 33.51
N THR A 162 -9.57 21.63 34.11
CA THR A 162 -10.97 21.35 33.74
C THR A 162 -11.95 22.45 34.16
N ALA A 163 -11.51 23.46 34.93
CA ALA A 163 -12.35 24.58 35.34
C ALA A 163 -12.47 25.71 34.29
N VAL A 164 -11.60 25.76 33.27
CA VAL A 164 -11.56 26.91 32.35
C VAL A 164 -12.55 26.79 31.19
N TYR A 165 -13.02 25.59 30.84
CA TYR A 165 -14.00 25.40 29.75
C TYR A 165 -15.48 25.48 30.19
N ALA A 166 -15.77 25.56 31.49
CA ALA A 166 -17.14 25.78 31.98
C ALA A 166 -17.53 27.27 32.08
N ALA A 167 -16.59 28.20 31.88
CA ALA A 167 -16.78 29.62 32.14
C ALA A 167 -16.46 30.51 30.93
N SER A 168 -17.02 30.22 29.75
CA SER A 168 -17.12 31.22 28.68
C SER A 168 -18.47 31.10 27.96
N GLY A 169 -19.47 31.69 28.60
CA GLY A 169 -20.86 31.68 28.15
C GLY A 169 -21.74 32.66 28.93
N LYS A 170 -21.25 33.89 29.12
CA LYS A 170 -21.95 35.12 29.59
C LYS A 170 -22.15 35.29 31.11
N THR A 171 -21.22 36.03 31.71
CA THR A 171 -21.53 36.95 32.82
C THR A 171 -21.27 38.38 32.35
N SER A 172 -22.32 39.20 32.27
CA SER A 172 -22.21 40.66 32.31
C SER A 172 -23.29 41.18 33.26
N ALA A 173 -22.84 41.74 34.38
CA ALA A 173 -23.61 42.34 35.48
C ALA A 173 -23.80 43.86 35.21
N PRO A 174 -24.25 44.75 36.14
CA PRO A 174 -24.82 44.59 37.49
C PRO A 174 -26.06 45.50 37.83
N ALA A 175 -26.63 45.25 39.02
CA ALA A 175 -27.33 46.15 39.96
C ALA A 175 -28.58 46.96 39.54
N ASP A 176 -29.71 46.71 40.20
CA ASP A 176 -30.42 47.81 40.88
C ASP A 176 -31.25 47.37 42.11
N ARG A 177 -31.26 48.24 43.12
CA ARG A 177 -31.95 48.07 44.41
C ARG A 177 -33.45 48.22 44.24
N ARG A 178 -34.25 47.37 44.91
CA ARG A 178 -35.44 47.83 45.68
C ARG A 178 -35.97 46.73 46.61
N ARG A 179 -35.84 47.00 47.91
CA ARG A 179 -36.72 46.49 48.97
C ARG A 179 -38.15 47.01 48.69
N SER A 180 -39.16 46.16 48.82
CA SER A 180 -40.47 46.57 49.35
C SER A 180 -41.12 45.39 50.05
N LEU A 181 -41.35 45.58 51.36
CA LEU A 181 -42.21 44.80 52.24
C LEU A 181 -43.68 45.04 51.88
N GLY A 182 -44.55 44.06 52.13
CA GLY A 182 -46.00 44.26 52.25
C GLY A 182 -46.85 43.08 51.82
N ASP A 183 -47.10 42.13 52.74
CA ASP A 183 -48.42 41.49 52.85
C ASP A 183 -48.59 40.93 54.28
N ALA A 184 -49.22 41.75 55.14
CA ALA A 184 -49.86 41.42 56.42
C ALA A 184 -50.53 42.69 56.98
#